data_AF-A0A968NUD6-F1
#
_entry.id   AF-A0A968NUD6-F1
#
_cell.length_a   1.000
_cell.length_b   1.000
_cell.length_c   1.000
_cell.angle_alpha   90.00
_cell.angle_beta   90.00
_cell.angle_gamma   90.00
#
_symmetry.space_group_name_H-M   'P 1'
#
loop_
_entity.id
_entity.type
_entity.pdbx_description
1 polymer ?
#
loop_
_entity_poly.entity_id
_entity_poly.type
_entity_poly.pdbx_seq_one_letter_code
_entity_poly.pdbx_strand_id
1 'polypeptide(L)'
;MPKRTYALPPDGRRQLEITWQQNYRLLGIRLNGKWIGTINDLRSLQGQQKTFYLQDGSRITIQKNLLESGFSVLFNETFVFSCSTSGVSSAAHSDGGFALSTLVLIVITVVHVSLSKYGFQDVWMWEVAGSFLPLLMSVFDGENLPAVANILLFLSFVYFVLTIGVWRRSETALAIAVILFSFDTVWLMISTFTTNGSEPSMLSIFTLLCRIWLTGLLATGLAKPEQSNANTLAINPIRLFSSISRIILILVLLPIALLFDPFSVLWGLFLKNRKE
;
A
#
# COMPACT_ATOMS: atom_id res chain seq x y z
N MET A 1 -1.60 -12.16 22.23
CA MET A 1 -2.87 -11.58 21.77
C MET A 1 -2.79 -10.07 21.94
N PRO A 2 -3.06 -9.26 20.91
CA PRO A 2 -3.26 -7.83 21.07
C PRO A 2 -4.25 -7.54 22.21
N LYS A 3 -3.96 -6.52 23.01
CA LYS A 3 -4.80 -6.08 24.12
C LYS A 3 -4.82 -4.58 24.20
N ARG A 4 -5.94 -4.02 24.65
CA ARG A 4 -6.08 -2.59 24.90
C ARG A 4 -6.87 -2.36 26.19
N THR A 5 -6.39 -1.44 27.01
CA THR A 5 -6.94 -1.15 28.34
C THR A 5 -7.49 0.27 28.37
N TYR A 6 -8.66 0.44 28.96
CA TYR A 6 -9.39 1.72 29.07
C TYR A 6 -9.79 1.94 30.52
N ALA A 7 -9.73 3.20 30.95
CA ALA A 7 -10.22 3.59 32.25
C ALA A 7 -11.72 3.95 32.14
N LEU A 8 -12.56 3.41 33.02
CA LEU A 8 -14.00 3.66 33.14
C LEU A 8 -14.36 3.91 34.61
N PRO A 9 -15.18 4.91 34.98
CA PRO A 9 -15.38 6.25 34.40
C PRO A 9 -14.06 7.09 34.31
N PRO A 10 -14.11 8.41 33.97
CA PRO A 10 -12.91 9.28 33.91
C PRO A 10 -12.10 9.34 35.22
N ASP A 11 -12.71 8.95 36.34
CA ASP A 11 -12.09 8.84 37.66
C ASP A 11 -11.10 7.67 37.77
N GLY A 12 -11.01 6.81 36.75
CA GLY A 12 -10.00 5.77 36.60
C GLY A 12 -10.20 4.55 37.49
N ARG A 13 -11.32 4.45 38.20
CA ARG A 13 -11.54 3.39 39.21
C ARG A 13 -11.77 2.01 38.61
N ARG A 14 -12.16 1.93 37.33
CA ARG A 14 -12.31 0.66 36.63
C ARG A 14 -11.46 0.63 35.38
N GLN A 15 -10.94 -0.53 35.07
CA GLN A 15 -10.12 -0.78 33.89
C GLN A 15 -10.79 -1.83 33.04
N LEU A 16 -11.30 -1.42 31.88
CA LEU A 16 -11.80 -2.33 30.85
C LEU A 16 -10.62 -2.77 29.99
N GLU A 17 -10.33 -4.06 29.98
CA GLU A 17 -9.35 -4.67 29.09
C GLU A 17 -10.07 -5.49 28.02
N ILE A 18 -9.75 -5.19 26.76
CA ILE A 18 -10.25 -5.91 25.60
C ILE A 18 -9.08 -6.59 24.93
N THR A 19 -9.17 -7.91 24.79
CA THR A 19 -8.17 -8.74 24.11
C THR A 19 -8.77 -9.32 22.84
N TRP A 20 -7.97 -9.47 21.79
CA TRP A 20 -8.46 -10.14 20.59
C TRP A 20 -7.45 -11.06 19.91
N GLN A 21 -7.97 -12.01 19.16
CA GLN A 21 -7.21 -12.84 18.21
C GLN A 21 -7.28 -12.22 16.81
N GLN A 22 -6.36 -12.64 15.91
CA GLN A 22 -6.34 -12.20 14.50
C GLN A 22 -7.74 -12.25 13.87
N ASN A 23 -8.08 -11.20 13.12
CA ASN A 23 -9.39 -11.01 12.47
C ASN A 23 -10.59 -11.01 13.44
N TYR A 24 -10.36 -10.70 14.72
CA TYR A 24 -11.39 -10.66 15.78
C TYR A 24 -12.21 -11.95 15.92
N ARG A 25 -11.61 -13.10 15.61
CA ARG A 25 -12.23 -14.41 15.84
C ARG A 25 -12.47 -14.71 17.32
N LEU A 26 -11.82 -13.97 18.22
CA LEU A 26 -12.05 -14.11 19.64
C LEU A 26 -11.85 -12.74 20.26
N LEU A 27 -12.88 -12.18 20.86
CA LEU A 27 -12.81 -10.97 21.68
C LEU A 27 -13.03 -11.35 23.13
N GLY A 28 -12.02 -11.14 23.96
CA GLY A 28 -12.09 -11.27 25.40
C GLY A 28 -12.35 -9.93 26.06
N ILE A 29 -13.22 -9.92 27.06
CA ILE A 29 -13.57 -8.69 27.80
C ILE A 29 -13.32 -8.94 29.28
N ARG A 30 -12.49 -8.09 29.88
CA ARG A 30 -12.17 -8.08 31.30
C ARG A 30 -12.46 -6.72 31.90
N LEU A 31 -12.96 -6.69 33.14
CA LEU A 31 -13.08 -5.47 33.92
C LEU A 31 -12.36 -5.67 35.25
N ASN A 32 -11.40 -4.81 35.55
CA ASN A 32 -10.55 -4.91 36.74
C ASN A 32 -9.88 -6.30 36.84
N GLY A 33 -9.43 -6.84 35.70
CA GLY A 33 -8.83 -8.18 35.62
C GLY A 33 -9.82 -9.35 35.69
N LYS A 34 -11.10 -9.12 36.03
CA LYS A 34 -12.14 -10.16 36.08
C LYS A 34 -12.75 -10.40 34.69
N TRP A 35 -12.86 -11.65 34.28
CA TRP A 35 -13.51 -12.03 33.02
C TRP A 35 -15.00 -11.71 33.05
N ILE A 36 -15.48 -10.94 32.06
CA ILE A 36 -16.91 -10.64 31.90
C ILE A 36 -17.52 -11.53 30.84
N GLY A 37 -16.81 -11.74 29.73
CA GLY A 37 -17.34 -12.55 28.64
C GLY A 37 -16.46 -12.57 27.42
N THR A 38 -16.92 -13.38 26.45
CA THR A 38 -16.24 -13.63 25.19
C THR A 38 -17.19 -13.42 24.02
N ILE A 39 -16.65 -13.00 22.88
CA ILE A 39 -17.33 -13.01 21.58
C ILE A 39 -16.48 -13.85 20.64
N ASN A 40 -17.02 -14.99 20.22
CA ASN A 40 -16.30 -16.00 19.44
C ASN A 40 -16.24 -15.70 17.94
N ASP A 41 -16.90 -14.65 17.47
CA ASP A 41 -16.77 -14.15 16.09
C ASP A 41 -17.39 -12.76 15.97
N LEU A 42 -16.69 -11.80 15.36
CA LEU A 42 -17.26 -10.49 15.02
C LEU A 42 -18.44 -10.58 14.05
N ARG A 43 -18.52 -11.65 13.26
CA ARG A 43 -19.66 -11.92 12.36
C ARG A 43 -20.96 -12.12 13.13
N SER A 44 -20.89 -12.62 14.37
CA SER A 44 -22.08 -12.72 15.25
C SER A 44 -22.67 -11.36 15.64
N LEU A 45 -21.94 -10.25 15.38
CA LEU A 45 -22.37 -8.89 15.64
C LEU A 45 -22.90 -8.17 14.37
N GLN A 46 -23.11 -8.87 13.25
CA GLN A 46 -23.66 -8.27 12.02
C GLN A 46 -25.10 -7.77 12.25
N GLY A 47 -25.25 -6.49 12.58
CA GLY A 47 -26.55 -5.86 12.87
C GLY A 47 -27.05 -6.08 14.30
N GLN A 48 -26.31 -6.82 15.14
CA GLN A 48 -26.66 -7.08 16.53
C GLN A 48 -25.58 -6.51 17.46
N GLN A 49 -26.03 -5.78 18.48
CA GLN A 49 -25.18 -5.36 19.58
C GLN A 49 -25.18 -6.43 20.67
N LYS A 50 -24.02 -6.72 21.25
CA LYS A 50 -23.91 -7.61 22.42
C LYS A 50 -23.72 -6.78 23.67
N THR A 51 -24.66 -6.91 24.61
CA THR A 51 -24.64 -6.17 25.88
C THR A 51 -24.25 -7.10 27.02
N PHE A 52 -23.32 -6.66 27.85
CA PHE A 52 -22.91 -7.32 29.08
C PHE A 52 -23.37 -6.49 30.28
N TYR A 53 -24.14 -7.10 31.16
CA TYR A 53 -24.62 -6.48 32.39
C TYR A 53 -23.64 -6.72 33.53
N LEU A 54 -23.35 -5.66 34.28
CA LEU A 54 -22.45 -5.67 35.42
C LEU A 54 -23.24 -5.77 36.73
N GLN A 55 -22.57 -6.19 37.81
CA GLN A 55 -23.22 -6.41 39.11
C GLN A 55 -23.78 -5.12 39.74
N ASP A 56 -23.25 -3.97 39.34
CA ASP A 56 -23.67 -2.65 39.80
C ASP A 56 -24.81 -2.05 38.94
N GLY A 57 -25.36 -2.83 37.99
CA GLY A 57 -26.40 -2.39 37.07
C GLY A 57 -25.90 -1.63 35.84
N SER A 58 -24.59 -1.35 35.74
CA SER A 58 -24.02 -0.75 34.54
C SER A 58 -23.95 -1.77 33.38
N ARG A 59 -23.84 -1.27 32.14
CA ARG A 59 -23.80 -2.11 30.93
C ARG A 59 -22.67 -1.74 30.00
N ILE A 60 -22.02 -2.76 29.43
CA ILE A 60 -21.04 -2.64 28.36
C ILE A 60 -21.66 -3.19 27.09
N THR A 61 -21.80 -2.35 26.07
CA THR A 61 -22.34 -2.74 24.77
C THR A 61 -21.22 -2.76 23.74
N ILE A 62 -21.08 -3.87 23.03
CA ILE A 62 -20.17 -4.00 21.89
C ILE A 62 -21.00 -4.09 20.62
N GLN A 63 -20.72 -3.18 19.69
CA GLN A 63 -21.37 -3.14 18.39
C GLN A 63 -20.33 -3.22 17.28
N LYS A 64 -20.62 -3.96 16.22
CA LYS A 64 -19.79 -3.95 15.02
C LYS A 64 -19.93 -2.60 14.32
N ASN A 65 -18.82 -2.00 13.91
CA ASN A 65 -18.89 -0.84 13.03
C ASN A 65 -19.24 -1.36 11.62
N LEU A 66 -20.29 -0.83 10.99
CA LEU A 66 -20.69 -1.23 9.65
C LEU A 66 -19.81 -0.58 8.57
N LEU A 67 -19.27 0.60 8.87
CA LEU A 67 -18.46 1.39 7.94
C LEU A 67 -16.97 1.05 8.04
N GLU A 68 -16.54 0.53 9.18
CA GLU A 68 -15.15 0.15 9.44
C GLU A 68 -15.12 -1.34 9.77
N SER A 69 -14.12 -2.07 9.29
CA SER A 69 -13.86 -3.47 9.64
C SER A 69 -13.44 -3.60 11.12
N GLY A 70 -14.35 -3.32 12.04
CA GLY A 70 -14.04 -3.03 13.42
C GLY A 70 -15.25 -3.13 14.36
N PHE A 71 -15.05 -2.73 15.61
CA PHE A 71 -16.09 -2.70 16.64
C PHE A 71 -15.98 -1.42 17.48
N SER A 72 -17.08 -0.98 18.06
CA SER A 72 -17.09 0.07 19.08
C SER A 72 -17.67 -0.45 20.38
N VAL A 73 -17.25 0.18 21.47
CA VAL A 73 -17.65 -0.16 22.82
C VAL A 73 -18.31 1.04 23.45
N LEU A 74 -19.49 0.81 24.01
CA LEU A 74 -20.26 1.79 24.77
C LEU A 74 -20.37 1.33 26.22
N PHE A 75 -20.25 2.26 27.15
CA PHE A 75 -20.46 2.03 28.57
C PHE A 75 -21.62 2.89 29.04
N ASN A 76 -22.70 2.28 29.50
CA ASN A 76 -23.95 2.98 29.83
C ASN A 76 -24.42 3.92 28.71
N GLU A 77 -24.39 3.44 27.46
CA GLU A 77 -24.74 4.21 26.24
C GLU A 77 -23.77 5.36 25.90
N THR A 78 -22.77 5.63 26.72
CA THR A 78 -21.69 6.57 26.40
C THR A 78 -20.64 5.87 25.55
N PHE A 79 -20.30 6.45 24.41
CA PHE A 79 -19.21 5.95 23.56
C PHE A 79 -17.88 5.97 24.34
N VAL A 80 -17.22 4.81 24.41
CA VAL A 80 -15.91 4.68 25.05
C VAL A 80 -14.82 4.75 23.99
N PHE A 81 -14.91 3.90 22.96
CA PHE A 81 -13.95 3.88 21.86
C PHE A 81 -14.43 3.04 20.67
N SER A 82 -13.78 3.23 19.51
CA SER A 82 -13.86 2.38 18.33
C SER A 82 -12.49 1.77 17.97
N CYS A 83 -12.46 0.47 17.70
CA CYS A 83 -11.33 -0.21 17.08
C CYS A 83 -11.68 -0.49 15.64
N SER A 84 -10.95 0.09 14.71
CA SER A 84 -10.95 -0.34 13.31
C SER A 84 -9.73 -1.25 13.07
N THR A 85 -9.84 -2.22 12.16
CA THR A 85 -8.64 -2.91 11.64
C THR A 85 -7.73 -1.98 10.86
N SER A 86 -8.23 -0.83 10.41
CA SER A 86 -7.40 0.18 9.75
C SER A 86 -6.37 0.82 10.69
N GLY A 87 -6.50 0.67 12.02
CA GLY A 87 -5.56 1.25 12.99
C GLY A 87 -4.63 0.27 13.72
N VAL A 88 -4.86 -1.04 13.69
CA VAL A 88 -4.06 -2.01 14.46
C VAL A 88 -3.72 -3.26 13.64
N SER A 89 -3.18 -3.03 12.44
CA SER A 89 -2.32 -3.98 11.72
C SER A 89 -1.68 -3.26 10.52
N SER A 90 -0.76 -2.33 10.79
CA SER A 90 0.15 -1.77 9.78
C SER A 90 1.62 -1.83 10.20
N ALA A 91 1.96 -2.77 11.10
CA ALA A 91 3.21 -3.49 10.98
C ALA A 91 2.90 -4.73 10.13
N ALA A 92 3.15 -4.63 8.82
CA ALA A 92 2.99 -5.65 7.78
C ALA A 92 1.54 -6.01 7.36
N HIS A 93 1.19 -5.59 6.14
CA HIS A 93 0.12 -6.11 5.28
C HIS A 93 -1.34 -5.71 5.59
N SER A 94 -1.81 -4.58 5.03
CA SER A 94 -3.04 -4.60 4.21
C SER A 94 -3.27 -3.32 3.41
N ASP A 95 -3.00 -2.12 3.93
CA ASP A 95 -3.20 -0.89 3.13
C ASP A 95 -1.95 -0.49 2.33
N GLY A 96 -0.77 -0.85 2.84
CA GLY A 96 0.47 -0.83 2.09
C GLY A 96 0.62 -2.03 1.15
N GLY A 97 -0.20 -3.09 1.25
CA GLY A 97 -0.04 -4.31 0.47
C GLY A 97 -0.40 -4.13 -1.01
N PHE A 98 -1.46 -3.37 -1.29
CA PHE A 98 -1.84 -3.01 -2.66
C PHE A 98 -0.91 -1.92 -3.23
N ALA A 99 -0.48 -0.95 -2.42
CA ALA A 99 0.48 0.07 -2.85
C ALA A 99 1.90 -0.49 -3.04
N LEU A 100 2.39 -1.38 -2.18
CA LEU A 100 3.67 -2.07 -2.33
C LEU A 100 3.62 -3.11 -3.44
N SER A 101 2.55 -3.89 -3.60
CA SER A 101 2.47 -4.86 -4.71
C SER A 101 2.36 -4.16 -6.06
N THR A 102 1.56 -3.09 -6.18
CA THR A 102 1.55 -2.27 -7.41
C THR A 102 2.86 -1.54 -7.61
N LEU A 103 3.50 -0.98 -6.57
CA LEU A 103 4.80 -0.31 -6.72
C LEU A 103 5.92 -1.29 -7.07
N VAL A 104 5.95 -2.47 -6.46
CA VAL A 104 6.88 -3.55 -6.82
C VAL A 104 6.63 -3.95 -8.26
N LEU A 105 5.37 -4.13 -8.70
CA LEU A 105 5.07 -4.40 -10.10
C LEU A 105 5.54 -3.29 -11.03
N ILE A 106 5.27 -2.03 -10.71
CA ILE A 106 5.58 -0.90 -11.60
C ILE A 106 7.11 -0.65 -11.64
N VAL A 107 7.80 -0.69 -10.48
CA VAL A 107 9.26 -0.54 -10.41
C VAL A 107 9.93 -1.70 -11.16
N ILE A 108 9.48 -2.95 -10.96
CA ILE A 108 10.02 -4.09 -11.70
C ILE A 108 9.74 -3.94 -13.20
N THR A 109 8.52 -3.58 -13.59
CA THR A 109 8.13 -3.43 -15.00
C THR A 109 8.96 -2.36 -15.71
N VAL A 110 9.22 -1.22 -15.08
CA VAL A 110 9.93 -0.10 -15.75
C VAL A 110 11.45 -0.17 -15.62
N VAL A 111 11.98 -0.70 -14.51
CA VAL A 111 13.39 -1.11 -14.44
C VAL A 111 13.66 -2.13 -15.54
N HIS A 112 12.73 -3.05 -15.81
CA HIS A 112 12.84 -3.98 -16.94
C HIS A 112 12.61 -3.34 -18.31
N VAL A 113 11.70 -2.38 -18.50
CA VAL A 113 11.54 -1.67 -19.80
C VAL A 113 12.81 -0.87 -20.13
N SER A 114 13.52 -0.36 -19.11
CA SER A 114 14.82 0.28 -19.29
C SER A 114 15.94 -0.73 -19.58
N LEU A 115 15.84 -1.94 -19.02
CA LEU A 115 16.79 -3.05 -19.22
C LEU A 115 16.52 -3.92 -20.47
N SER A 116 15.32 -3.87 -21.06
CA SER A 116 14.95 -4.67 -22.24
C SER A 116 15.65 -4.19 -23.51
N LYS A 117 16.17 -2.95 -23.51
CA LYS A 117 17.18 -2.50 -24.48
C LYS A 117 18.52 -3.26 -24.39
N TYR A 118 18.75 -4.05 -23.33
CA TYR A 118 19.98 -4.80 -23.05
C TYR A 118 19.81 -6.33 -23.06
N GLY A 119 18.68 -6.88 -23.57
CA GLY A 119 18.59 -8.30 -23.91
C GLY A 119 18.10 -9.28 -22.83
N PHE A 120 17.43 -8.82 -21.77
CA PHE A 120 16.72 -9.69 -20.82
C PHE A 120 15.23 -9.75 -21.15
N GLN A 121 14.75 -10.86 -21.74
CA GLN A 121 13.37 -11.01 -22.23
C GLN A 121 12.48 -12.00 -21.43
N ASP A 122 13.03 -12.95 -20.67
CA ASP A 122 12.25 -14.11 -20.21
C ASP A 122 11.63 -14.00 -18.80
N VAL A 123 11.99 -12.99 -18.00
CA VAL A 123 11.51 -12.86 -16.61
C VAL A 123 10.11 -12.23 -16.55
N TRP A 124 9.63 -11.65 -17.65
CA TRP A 124 8.48 -10.74 -17.73
C TRP A 124 7.12 -11.41 -17.49
N MET A 125 6.93 -12.66 -17.94
CA MET A 125 5.62 -13.33 -17.83
C MET A 125 5.31 -13.85 -16.43
N TRP A 126 6.32 -14.26 -15.67
CA TRP A 126 6.08 -15.03 -14.44
C TRP A 126 5.52 -14.16 -13.30
N GLU A 127 5.96 -12.91 -13.17
CA GLU A 127 5.52 -12.03 -12.07
C GLU A 127 4.22 -11.28 -12.35
N VAL A 128 3.99 -10.86 -13.61
CA VAL A 128 2.69 -10.32 -14.02
C VAL A 128 1.63 -11.41 -13.92
N ALA A 129 1.95 -12.65 -14.33
CA ALA A 129 1.08 -13.80 -14.07
C ALA A 129 0.93 -14.06 -12.57
N GLY A 130 1.99 -13.97 -11.78
CA GLY A 130 1.99 -14.24 -10.33
C GLY A 130 1.14 -13.27 -9.50
N SER A 131 0.91 -12.06 -9.99
CA SER A 131 0.03 -11.05 -9.36
C SER A 131 -1.39 -11.06 -9.93
N PHE A 132 -1.57 -11.53 -11.17
CA PHE A 132 -2.89 -11.76 -11.76
C PHE A 132 -3.53 -13.04 -11.22
N LEU A 133 -2.74 -14.08 -10.91
CA LEU A 133 -3.21 -15.41 -10.50
C LEU A 133 -4.06 -15.39 -9.21
N PRO A 134 -3.68 -14.72 -8.11
CA PRO A 134 -4.50 -14.72 -6.88
C PRO A 134 -5.86 -14.05 -7.08
N LEU A 135 -5.90 -13.03 -7.94
CA LEU A 135 -7.09 -12.26 -8.24
C LEU A 135 -7.97 -12.95 -9.29
N LEU A 136 -7.38 -13.73 -10.19
CA LEU A 136 -8.09 -14.66 -11.07
C LEU A 136 -8.72 -15.80 -10.26
N MET A 137 -7.97 -16.36 -9.30
CA MET A 137 -8.45 -17.44 -8.42
C MET A 137 -9.64 -16.98 -7.56
N SER A 138 -9.62 -15.74 -7.04
CA SER A 138 -10.76 -15.22 -6.26
C SER A 138 -12.04 -15.05 -7.09
N VAL A 139 -11.94 -14.81 -8.40
CA VAL A 139 -13.10 -14.81 -9.32
C VAL A 139 -13.65 -16.23 -9.51
N PHE A 140 -12.76 -17.23 -9.61
CA PHE A 140 -13.18 -18.62 -9.81
C PHE A 140 -13.82 -19.26 -8.58
N ASP A 141 -13.49 -18.79 -7.37
CA ASP A 141 -14.11 -19.26 -6.13
C ASP A 141 -15.57 -18.78 -5.93
N GLY A 142 -16.12 -17.99 -6.87
CA GLY A 142 -17.53 -17.60 -6.87
C GLY A 142 -17.90 -16.61 -5.77
N GLU A 143 -16.93 -16.03 -5.07
CA GLU A 143 -17.17 -14.94 -4.13
C GLU A 143 -17.52 -13.67 -4.90
N ASN A 144 -18.62 -13.00 -4.52
CA ASN A 144 -18.94 -11.68 -5.04
C ASN A 144 -17.86 -10.69 -4.59
N LEU A 145 -16.90 -10.43 -5.47
CA LEU A 145 -15.87 -9.43 -5.24
C LEU A 145 -16.52 -8.06 -5.01
N PRO A 146 -16.02 -7.27 -4.04
CA PRO A 146 -16.49 -5.90 -3.89
C PRO A 146 -16.28 -5.14 -5.21
N ALA A 147 -17.17 -4.20 -5.54
CA ALA A 147 -17.13 -3.47 -6.80
C ALA A 147 -15.74 -2.86 -7.12
N VAL A 148 -15.01 -2.44 -6.07
CA VAL A 148 -13.63 -1.94 -6.17
C VAL A 148 -12.67 -2.99 -6.73
N ALA A 149 -12.77 -4.25 -6.32
CA ALA A 149 -11.92 -5.32 -6.83
C ALA A 149 -12.19 -5.63 -8.31
N ASN A 150 -13.44 -5.54 -8.77
CA ASN A 150 -13.77 -5.68 -10.20
C ASN A 150 -13.14 -4.57 -11.06
N ILE A 151 -13.15 -3.32 -10.55
CA ILE A 151 -12.51 -2.19 -11.24
C ILE A 151 -11.00 -2.38 -11.32
N LEU A 152 -10.36 -2.84 -10.23
CA LEU A 152 -8.93 -3.11 -10.21
C LEU A 152 -8.54 -4.28 -11.15
N LEU A 153 -9.38 -5.31 -11.24
CA LEU A 153 -9.20 -6.42 -12.18
C LEU A 153 -9.21 -5.91 -13.62
N PHE A 154 -10.22 -5.13 -13.96
CA PHE A 154 -10.36 -4.53 -15.28
C PHE A 154 -9.17 -3.65 -15.62
N LEU A 155 -8.74 -2.78 -14.70
CA LEU A 155 -7.59 -1.91 -14.90
C LEU A 155 -6.29 -2.71 -15.09
N SER A 156 -6.09 -3.77 -14.30
CA SER A 156 -4.94 -4.68 -14.45
C SER A 156 -4.92 -5.36 -15.82
N PHE A 157 -6.09 -5.79 -16.30
CA PHE A 157 -6.23 -6.36 -17.64
C PHE A 157 -5.90 -5.34 -18.73
N VAL A 158 -6.34 -4.08 -18.59
CA VAL A 158 -5.99 -3.00 -19.52
C VAL A 158 -4.47 -2.79 -19.59
N TYR A 159 -3.79 -2.71 -18.44
CA TYR A 159 -2.33 -2.58 -18.40
C TYR A 159 -1.61 -3.79 -19.01
N PHE A 160 -2.14 -5.00 -18.81
CA PHE A 160 -1.61 -6.22 -19.44
C PHE A 160 -1.67 -6.13 -20.97
N VAL A 161 -2.82 -5.77 -21.53
CA VAL A 161 -2.99 -5.60 -22.99
C VAL A 161 -2.07 -4.50 -23.53
N LEU A 162 -1.98 -3.37 -22.85
CA LEU A 162 -1.09 -2.28 -23.24
C LEU A 162 0.36 -2.73 -23.25
N THR A 163 0.76 -3.57 -22.30
CA THR A 163 2.13 -4.03 -22.28
C THR A 163 2.46 -5.01 -23.39
N ILE A 164 1.52 -5.87 -23.79
CA ILE A 164 1.66 -6.67 -25.03
C ILE A 164 1.82 -5.73 -26.24
N GLY A 165 1.08 -4.62 -26.28
CA GLY A 165 1.22 -3.60 -27.31
C GLY A 165 2.61 -2.96 -27.35
N VAL A 166 3.12 -2.54 -26.18
CA VAL A 166 4.49 -1.99 -26.04
C VAL A 166 5.55 -3.03 -26.43
N TRP A 167 5.35 -4.30 -26.06
CA TRP A 167 6.24 -5.39 -26.46
C TRP A 167 6.30 -5.58 -27.97
N ARG A 168 5.15 -5.43 -28.65
CA ARG A 168 5.05 -5.38 -30.13
C ARG A 168 5.54 -4.06 -30.74
N ARG A 169 6.23 -3.22 -29.96
CA ARG A 169 6.77 -1.91 -30.35
C ARG A 169 5.70 -0.94 -30.85
N SER A 170 4.46 -1.05 -30.37
CA SER A 170 3.40 -0.09 -30.69
C SER A 170 3.63 1.22 -29.94
N GLU A 171 3.89 2.30 -30.68
CA GLU A 171 4.03 3.65 -30.11
C GLU A 171 2.72 4.17 -29.52
N THR A 172 1.58 3.81 -30.14
CA THR A 172 0.25 4.17 -29.64
C THR A 172 -0.04 3.49 -28.30
N ALA A 173 0.31 2.22 -28.15
CA ALA A 173 0.18 1.52 -26.87
C ALA A 173 1.06 2.16 -25.78
N LEU A 174 2.29 2.56 -26.13
CA LEU A 174 3.17 3.28 -25.20
C LEU A 174 2.57 4.63 -24.78
N ALA A 175 2.03 5.40 -25.73
CA ALA A 175 1.40 6.68 -25.44
C ALA A 175 0.19 6.53 -24.52
N ILE A 176 -0.70 5.56 -24.79
CA ILE A 176 -1.87 5.27 -23.95
C ILE A 176 -1.43 4.83 -22.55
N ALA A 177 -0.41 3.98 -22.44
CA ALA A 177 0.12 3.54 -21.16
C ALA A 177 0.66 4.72 -20.33
N VAL A 178 1.39 5.66 -20.96
CA VAL A 178 1.88 6.88 -20.29
C VAL A 178 0.72 7.73 -19.79
N ILE A 179 -0.32 7.92 -20.60
CA ILE A 179 -1.49 8.72 -20.22
C ILE A 179 -2.20 8.09 -19.02
N LEU A 180 -2.55 6.80 -19.08
CA LEU A 180 -3.23 6.10 -17.99
C LEU A 180 -2.41 6.09 -16.71
N PHE A 181 -1.10 5.83 -16.83
CA PHE A 181 -0.19 5.83 -15.69
C PHE A 181 -0.05 7.21 -15.04
N SER A 182 -0.09 8.28 -15.85
CA SER A 182 -0.10 9.66 -15.35
C SER A 182 -1.38 9.96 -14.58
N PHE A 183 -2.54 9.56 -15.12
CA PHE A 183 -3.83 9.70 -14.42
C PHE A 183 -3.86 8.94 -13.09
N ASP A 184 -3.39 7.69 -13.07
CA ASP A 184 -3.29 6.89 -11.85
C ASP A 184 -2.36 7.54 -10.81
N THR A 185 -1.26 8.14 -11.26
CA THR A 185 -0.33 8.88 -10.39
C THR A 185 -0.98 10.14 -9.79
N VAL A 186 -1.73 10.91 -10.60
CA VAL A 186 -2.46 12.09 -10.12
C VAL A 186 -3.58 11.70 -9.15
N TRP A 187 -4.30 10.61 -9.45
CA TRP A 187 -5.34 10.09 -8.56
C TRP A 187 -4.75 9.67 -7.21
N LEU A 188 -3.63 8.92 -7.22
CA LEU A 188 -2.93 8.53 -6.00
C LEU A 188 -2.50 9.76 -5.19
N MET A 189 -1.97 10.78 -5.86
CA MET A 189 -1.61 12.04 -5.24
C MET A 189 -2.80 12.67 -4.50
N ILE A 190 -3.92 12.86 -5.19
CA ILE A 190 -5.14 13.43 -4.61
C ILE A 190 -5.61 12.58 -3.43
N SER A 191 -5.68 11.25 -3.58
CA SER A 191 -6.11 10.36 -2.50
C SER A 191 -5.21 10.45 -1.26
N THR A 192 -3.89 10.59 -1.46
CA THR A 192 -2.91 10.71 -0.37
C THR A 192 -3.05 12.02 0.41
N PHE A 193 -3.46 13.10 -0.27
CA PHE A 193 -3.63 14.42 0.38
C PHE A 193 -5.05 14.69 0.87
N THR A 194 -6.04 13.92 0.43
CA THR A 194 -7.46 14.09 0.82
C THR A 194 -7.89 13.21 1.99
N THR A 195 -7.03 12.32 2.49
CA THR A 195 -7.33 11.51 3.68
C THR A 195 -7.43 12.37 4.93
N ASN A 196 -8.68 12.73 5.27
CA ASN A 196 -9.17 13.44 6.47
C ASN A 196 -8.20 13.49 7.67
N GLY A 197 -7.24 14.42 7.64
CA GLY A 197 -6.38 14.75 8.78
C GLY A 197 -5.33 13.71 9.19
N SER A 198 -5.17 12.63 8.42
CA SER A 198 -4.07 11.69 8.66
C SER A 198 -2.84 12.14 7.88
N GLU A 199 -1.71 12.32 8.58
CA GLU A 199 -0.45 12.61 7.91
C GLU A 199 -0.13 11.47 6.93
N PRO A 200 0.23 11.77 5.68
CA PRO A 200 0.55 10.75 4.70
C PRO A 200 1.77 9.96 5.17
N SER A 201 1.68 8.63 5.11
CA SER A 201 2.79 7.76 5.49
C SER A 201 4.03 8.04 4.62
N MET A 202 5.23 7.87 5.19
CA MET A 202 6.47 7.97 4.39
C MET A 202 6.47 7.01 3.19
N LEU A 203 5.84 5.84 3.34
CA LEU A 203 5.70 4.87 2.26
C LEU A 203 4.84 5.40 1.11
N SER A 204 3.71 6.08 1.40
CA SER A 204 2.87 6.69 0.36
C SER A 204 3.59 7.82 -0.37
N ILE A 205 4.33 8.66 0.36
CA ILE A 205 5.13 9.74 -0.24
C ILE A 205 6.21 9.16 -1.15
N PHE A 206 6.94 8.15 -0.66
CA PHE A 206 7.94 7.45 -1.47
C PHE A 206 7.33 6.81 -2.72
N THR A 207 6.15 6.21 -2.57
CA THR A 207 5.41 5.58 -3.68
C THR A 207 5.07 6.59 -4.76
N LEU A 208 4.61 7.77 -4.35
CA LEU A 208 4.32 8.88 -5.24
C LEU A 208 5.56 9.34 -6.00
N LEU A 209 6.69 9.53 -5.30
CA LEU A 209 7.95 9.98 -5.90
C LEU A 209 8.45 8.98 -6.96
N CYS A 210 8.42 7.68 -6.64
CA CYS A 210 8.77 6.63 -7.61
C CYS A 210 7.88 6.72 -8.84
N ARG A 211 6.56 6.85 -8.67
CA ARG A 211 5.60 6.92 -9.78
C ARG A 211 5.84 8.16 -10.66
N ILE A 212 6.05 9.33 -10.08
CA ILE A 212 6.36 10.55 -10.83
C ILE A 212 7.64 10.36 -11.66
N TRP A 213 8.68 9.80 -11.06
CA TRP A 213 9.94 9.52 -11.75
C TRP A 213 9.75 8.53 -12.91
N LEU A 214 8.97 7.47 -12.69
CA LEU A 214 8.63 6.45 -13.68
C LEU A 214 7.85 7.03 -14.87
N THR A 215 6.87 7.89 -14.61
CA THR A 215 6.14 8.62 -15.66
C THR A 215 7.09 9.45 -16.49
N GLY A 216 8.04 10.16 -15.85
CA GLY A 216 9.06 10.93 -16.54
C GLY A 216 9.93 10.05 -17.46
N LEU A 217 10.38 8.89 -16.96
CA LEU A 217 11.13 7.92 -17.76
C LEU A 217 10.33 7.45 -18.99
N LEU A 218 9.09 7.04 -18.81
CA LEU A 218 8.26 6.57 -19.92
C LEU A 218 8.01 7.68 -20.95
N ALA A 219 7.81 8.93 -20.51
CA ALA A 219 7.67 10.07 -21.40
C ALA A 219 8.93 10.33 -22.25
N THR A 220 10.14 10.11 -21.70
CA THR A 220 11.37 10.20 -22.52
C THR A 220 11.47 9.10 -23.58
N GLY A 221 10.83 7.95 -23.36
CA GLY A 221 10.71 6.89 -24.35
C GLY A 221 9.92 7.30 -25.59
N LEU A 222 8.91 8.16 -25.41
CA LEU A 222 8.12 8.76 -26.50
C LEU A 222 8.89 9.87 -27.23
N ALA A 223 9.75 10.61 -26.52
CA ALA A 223 10.50 11.73 -27.08
C ALA A 223 11.70 11.32 -27.95
N LYS A 224 11.75 10.08 -28.44
CA LYS A 224 12.83 9.64 -29.34
C LYS A 224 12.81 10.53 -30.58
N PRO A 225 13.87 11.31 -30.84
CA PRO A 225 13.91 12.10 -32.05
C PRO A 225 13.92 11.13 -33.22
N GLU A 226 12.84 11.16 -34.00
CA GLU A 226 12.85 10.71 -35.38
C GLU A 226 14.14 11.26 -35.99
N GLN A 227 14.97 10.39 -36.59
CA GLN A 227 16.33 10.68 -37.06
C GLN A 227 16.36 11.79 -38.12
N SER A 228 16.09 13.02 -37.70
CA SER A 228 16.06 14.23 -38.50
C SER A 228 17.43 14.89 -38.34
N ASN A 229 18.30 14.58 -39.30
CA ASN A 229 19.50 15.31 -39.71
C ASN A 229 20.48 15.78 -38.60
N ALA A 230 21.54 14.98 -38.50
CA ALA A 230 22.72 14.95 -37.64
C ALA A 230 23.45 16.24 -37.15
N ASN A 231 22.98 17.47 -37.35
CA ASN A 231 23.84 18.66 -37.14
C ASN A 231 23.43 19.66 -36.05
N THR A 232 22.39 19.41 -35.24
CA THR A 232 22.02 20.34 -34.16
C THR A 232 22.64 19.91 -32.83
N LEU A 233 23.50 20.77 -32.26
CA LEU A 233 24.03 20.70 -30.89
C LEU A 233 22.88 20.80 -29.86
N ALA A 234 22.08 19.75 -29.75
CA ALA A 234 21.06 19.63 -28.73
C ALA A 234 21.72 19.15 -27.43
N ILE A 235 21.50 19.88 -26.33
CA ILE A 235 21.74 19.39 -24.97
C ILE A 235 21.07 18.04 -24.89
N ASN A 236 21.87 16.96 -24.84
CA ASN A 236 21.36 15.62 -24.98
C ASN A 236 20.51 15.30 -23.73
N PRO A 237 19.17 15.30 -23.81
CA PRO A 237 18.30 15.15 -22.65
C PRO A 237 18.55 13.80 -21.96
N ILE A 238 19.05 12.82 -22.71
CA ILE A 238 19.48 11.50 -22.23
C ILE A 238 20.63 11.62 -21.21
N ARG A 239 21.60 12.52 -21.42
CA ARG A 239 22.70 12.73 -20.46
C ARG A 239 22.22 13.39 -19.17
N LEU A 240 21.41 14.44 -19.28
CA LEU A 240 20.84 15.15 -18.13
C LEU A 240 19.99 14.19 -17.28
N PHE A 241 19.16 13.38 -17.94
CA PHE A 241 18.31 12.41 -17.27
C PHE A 241 19.11 11.26 -16.64
N SER A 242 20.21 10.80 -17.27
CA SER A 242 21.07 9.78 -16.67
C SER A 242 21.72 10.25 -15.35
N SER A 243 22.10 11.53 -15.27
CA SER A 243 22.65 12.11 -14.05
C SER A 243 21.59 12.22 -12.95
N ILE A 244 20.38 12.67 -13.30
CA ILE A 244 19.25 12.75 -12.36
C ILE A 244 18.83 11.36 -11.88
N SER A 245 18.76 10.37 -12.77
CA SER A 245 18.46 8.98 -12.42
C SER A 245 19.47 8.38 -11.44
N ARG A 246 20.77 8.66 -11.60
CA ARG A 246 21.81 8.19 -10.65
C ARG A 246 21.65 8.84 -9.28
N ILE A 247 21.36 10.13 -9.22
CA ILE A 247 21.14 10.87 -7.97
C ILE A 247 19.91 10.32 -7.24
N ILE A 248 18.81 10.09 -7.97
CA ILE A 248 17.58 9.51 -7.39
C ILE A 248 17.80 8.07 -6.94
N LEU A 249 18.50 7.24 -7.74
CA LEU A 249 18.85 5.87 -7.34
C LEU A 249 19.66 5.85 -6.04
N ILE A 250 20.62 6.77 -5.89
CA ILE A 250 21.40 6.93 -4.64
C ILE A 250 20.47 7.37 -3.50
N LEU A 251 19.63 8.39 -3.71
CA LEU A 251 18.69 8.86 -2.70
C LEU A 251 17.64 7.82 -2.27
N VAL A 252 17.30 6.89 -3.16
CA VAL A 252 16.30 5.83 -2.93
C VAL A 252 16.93 4.59 -2.29
N LEU A 253 18.08 4.14 -2.78
CA LEU A 253 18.74 2.93 -2.29
C LEU A 253 19.54 3.18 -1.00
N LEU A 254 20.01 4.41 -0.77
CA LEU A 254 20.79 4.73 0.42
C LEU A 254 19.99 4.57 1.72
N PRO A 255 18.75 5.06 1.86
CA PRO A 255 17.94 4.83 3.06
C PRO A 255 17.64 3.35 3.30
N ILE A 256 17.39 2.60 2.21
CA ILE A 256 17.13 1.16 2.28
C ILE A 256 18.39 0.42 2.73
N ALA A 257 19.55 0.73 2.16
CA ALA A 257 20.82 0.13 2.54
C ALA A 257 21.20 0.46 4.00
N LEU A 258 20.93 1.70 4.45
CA LEU A 258 21.13 2.12 5.84
C LEU A 258 20.18 1.44 6.83
N LEU A 259 19.03 0.95 6.37
CA LEU A 259 18.08 0.20 7.18
C LEU A 259 18.56 -1.23 7.49
N PHE A 260 19.34 -1.84 6.58
CA PHE A 260 19.83 -3.22 6.73
C PHE A 260 21.21 -3.32 7.38
N ASP A 261 22.15 -2.44 7.02
CA ASP A 261 23.49 -2.37 7.62
C ASP A 261 24.09 -0.96 7.50
N PRO A 262 23.77 -0.04 8.41
CA PRO A 262 24.19 1.34 8.31
C PRO A 262 25.72 1.49 8.41
N PHE A 263 26.39 0.59 9.13
CA PHE A 263 27.82 0.72 9.39
C PHE A 263 28.65 0.40 8.15
N SER A 264 28.34 -0.71 7.46
CA SER A 264 29.05 -1.10 6.23
C SER A 264 28.84 -0.10 5.08
N VAL A 265 27.63 0.46 4.98
CA VAL A 265 27.28 1.45 3.94
C VAL A 265 27.99 2.78 4.19
N LEU A 266 27.97 3.30 5.43
CA LEU A 266 28.67 4.53 5.78
C LEU A 266 30.19 4.37 5.67
N TRP A 267 30.74 3.22 6.08
CA TRP A 267 32.17 2.92 5.97
C TRP A 267 32.63 2.83 4.50
N GLY A 268 31.81 2.22 3.63
CA GLY A 268 32.08 2.17 2.19
C GLY A 268 32.11 3.55 1.53
N LEU A 269 31.16 4.43 1.88
CA LEU A 269 31.15 5.82 1.41
C LEU A 269 32.35 6.62 1.94
N PHE A 270 32.72 6.43 3.21
CA PHE A 270 33.88 7.09 3.82
C PHE A 270 35.20 6.69 3.15
N LEU A 271 35.40 5.41 2.84
CA LEU A 271 36.60 4.92 2.15
C LEU A 271 36.69 5.39 0.70
N LYS A 272 35.55 5.53 0.00
CA LYS A 272 35.53 6.03 -1.39
C LYS A 272 35.99 7.49 -1.47
N ASN A 273 35.61 8.32 -0.50
CA ASN A 273 35.97 9.74 -0.45
C ASN A 273 37.45 10.00 -0.05
N ARG A 274 38.22 8.97 0.31
CA ARG A 274 39.67 9.08 0.57
C ARG A 274 40.55 8.79 -0.65
N LYS A 275 39.98 8.30 -1.76
CA LYS A 275 40.72 7.88 -2.96
C LYS A 275 40.59 8.86 -4.13
N GLU A 276 39.81 9.93 -3.96
CA GLU A 276 39.77 11.11 -4.83
C GLU A 276 40.45 12.28 -4.13
#